data_AF-A0A1E1WK56-F1
#
_entry.id   AF-A0A1E1WK56-F1
#
_cell.length_a   1.000
_cell.length_b   1.000
_cell.length_c   1.000
_cell.angle_alpha   90.00
_cell.angle_beta   90.00
_cell.angle_gamma   90.00
#
_symmetry.space_group_name_H-M   'P 1'
#
loop_
_entity.id
_entity.type
_entity.pdbx_description
1 polymer ?
#
loop_
_entity_poly.entity_id
_entity_poly.type
_entity_poly.pdbx_seq_one_letter_code
_entity_poly.pdbx_strand_id
1 'polypeptide(L)'
;LDTLLLLHHAALDRHSIHAMIHHSTQELQSYLGNVLNEILALRHFEATLHAGIVSELERRDDIEQLKAERLARGEYAFTAADETRDKEKRKIFLQFLASRRADLNVWTRSYRGHVTTLILKLALHEEVSLQTLAFRLDYSDFYKRGDAKLHQPLTYQHKRLSEIGVDLAKKKLLDRTKK
;
A
#
# COMPACT_ATOMS: atom_id res chain seq x y z
N LEU A 1 35.83 -28.28 -7.60
CA LEU A 1 35.19 -27.28 -8.48
C LEU A 1 33.67 -27.53 -8.53
N ASP A 2 33.23 -28.75 -8.78
CA ASP A 2 31.80 -29.10 -8.83
C ASP A 2 31.04 -28.85 -7.53
N THR A 3 31.65 -29.11 -6.37
CA THR A 3 31.06 -28.78 -5.07
C THR A 3 30.86 -27.27 -4.89
N LEU A 4 31.79 -26.45 -5.40
CA LEU A 4 31.67 -24.99 -5.34
C LEU A 4 30.54 -24.50 -6.26
N LEU A 5 30.44 -25.07 -7.46
CA LEU A 5 29.35 -24.77 -8.40
C LEU A 5 27.98 -25.16 -7.83
N LEU A 6 27.87 -26.33 -7.20
CA LEU A 6 26.64 -26.78 -6.54
C LEU A 6 26.23 -25.85 -5.39
N LEU A 7 27.18 -25.48 -4.52
CA LEU A 7 26.94 -24.52 -3.43
C LEU A 7 26.51 -23.15 -3.98
N HIS A 8 27.13 -22.71 -5.07
CA HIS A 8 26.80 -21.43 -5.69
C HIS A 8 25.40 -21.45 -6.33
N HIS A 9 25.03 -22.51 -7.03
CA HIS A 9 23.68 -22.68 -7.56
C HIS A 9 22.63 -22.70 -6.44
N ALA A 10 22.87 -23.44 -5.36
CA ALA A 10 21.97 -23.46 -4.21
C ALA A 10 21.84 -22.07 -3.54
N ALA A 11 22.94 -21.31 -3.47
CA ALA A 11 22.90 -19.95 -2.96
C ALA A 11 22.08 -19.01 -3.86
N LEU A 12 22.28 -19.06 -5.17
CA LEU A 12 21.52 -18.25 -6.14
C LEU A 12 20.03 -18.57 -6.09
N ASP A 13 19.67 -19.84 -5.99
CA ASP A 13 18.29 -20.29 -5.92
C ASP A 13 17.60 -19.75 -4.66
N ARG A 14 18.27 -19.89 -3.51
CA ARG A 14 17.80 -19.34 -2.23
C ARG A 14 17.69 -17.81 -2.25
N HIS A 15 18.67 -17.11 -2.84
CA HIS A 15 18.61 -15.66 -2.98
C HIS A 15 17.46 -15.22 -3.89
N SER A 16 17.17 -15.98 -4.94
CA SER A 16 16.05 -15.71 -5.85
C SER A 16 14.70 -15.83 -5.14
N ILE A 17 14.56 -16.82 -4.24
CA ILE A 17 13.35 -16.97 -3.40
C ILE A 17 13.23 -15.82 -2.41
N HIS A 18 14.32 -15.46 -1.73
CA HIS A 18 14.33 -14.36 -0.77
C HIS A 18 14.02 -12.99 -1.39
N ALA A 19 14.47 -12.78 -2.63
CA ALA A 19 14.17 -11.58 -3.40
C ALA A 19 12.79 -11.62 -4.07
N MET A 20 12.02 -12.69 -3.88
CA MET A 20 10.71 -12.92 -4.50
C MET A 20 10.75 -12.87 -6.03
N ILE A 21 11.86 -13.27 -6.65
CA ILE A 21 12.01 -13.33 -8.12
C ILE A 21 11.96 -14.77 -8.66
N HIS A 22 11.91 -15.75 -7.76
CA HIS A 22 11.85 -17.16 -8.11
C HIS A 22 10.43 -17.59 -8.52
N HIS A 23 10.32 -18.61 -9.37
CA HIS A 23 9.04 -19.11 -9.89
C HIS A 23 8.08 -19.59 -8.79
N SER A 24 8.61 -20.13 -7.68
CA SER A 24 7.79 -20.52 -6.52
C SER A 24 7.13 -19.34 -5.80
N THR A 25 7.60 -18.11 -6.03
CA THR A 25 7.06 -16.88 -5.42
C THR A 25 6.18 -16.06 -6.36
N GLN A 26 5.79 -16.60 -7.52
CA GLN A 26 5.03 -15.88 -8.55
C GLN A 26 3.69 -15.31 -8.04
N GLU A 27 2.99 -16.02 -7.16
CA GLU A 27 1.77 -15.47 -6.54
C GLU A 27 2.08 -14.25 -5.65
N LEU A 28 3.16 -14.31 -4.87
CA LEU A 28 3.60 -13.17 -4.04
C LEU A 28 4.04 -11.98 -4.88
N GLN A 29 4.66 -12.22 -6.05
CA GLN A 29 4.96 -11.17 -7.02
C GLN A 29 3.70 -10.48 -7.51
N SER A 30 2.62 -11.22 -7.78
CA SER A 30 1.33 -10.66 -8.18
C SER A 30 0.75 -9.75 -7.08
N TYR A 31 0.76 -10.19 -5.82
CA TYR A 31 0.30 -9.37 -4.70
C TYR A 31 1.17 -8.11 -4.51
N LEU A 32 2.49 -8.22 -4.64
CA LEU A 32 3.39 -7.07 -4.61
C LEU A 32 3.11 -6.12 -5.78
N GLY A 33 2.88 -6.66 -6.97
CA GLY A 33 2.48 -5.91 -8.16
C GLY A 33 1.20 -5.11 -7.93
N ASN A 34 0.19 -5.70 -7.29
CA ASN A 34 -1.05 -4.99 -6.94
C ASN A 34 -0.79 -3.83 -5.98
N VAL A 35 0.04 -4.02 -4.95
CA VAL A 35 0.43 -2.94 -4.03
C VAL A 35 1.19 -1.82 -4.76
N LEU A 36 2.12 -2.18 -5.66
CA LEU A 36 2.85 -1.21 -6.47
C LEU A 36 1.93 -0.43 -7.40
N ASN A 37 0.97 -1.10 -8.04
CA ASN A 37 -0.02 -0.46 -8.90
C ASN A 37 -0.86 0.55 -8.12
N GLU A 38 -1.29 0.23 -6.89
CA GLU A 38 -1.99 1.18 -6.02
C GLU A 38 -1.12 2.40 -5.65
N ILE A 39 0.18 2.21 -5.43
CA ILE A 39 1.12 3.33 -5.17
C ILE A 39 1.25 4.22 -6.41
N LEU A 40 1.41 3.64 -7.59
CA LEU A 40 1.47 4.39 -8.85
C LEU A 40 0.17 5.14 -9.12
N ALA A 41 -0.96 4.49 -8.85
CA ALA A 41 -2.27 5.10 -8.95
C ALA A 41 -2.35 6.33 -8.02
N LEU A 42 -1.97 6.18 -6.74
CA LEU A 42 -1.93 7.29 -5.77
C LEU A 42 -1.08 8.49 -6.26
N ARG A 43 0.08 8.22 -6.86
CA ARG A 43 0.93 9.26 -7.46
C ARG A 43 0.23 10.00 -8.59
N HIS A 44 -0.46 9.27 -9.46
CA HIS A 44 -1.23 9.89 -10.53
C HIS A 44 -2.32 10.81 -9.99
N PHE A 45 -3.07 10.39 -8.98
CA PHE A 45 -4.08 11.24 -8.35
C PHE A 45 -3.49 12.46 -7.67
N GLU A 46 -2.38 12.31 -6.94
CA GLU A 46 -1.67 13.44 -6.33
C GLU A 46 -1.37 14.50 -7.38
N ALA A 47 -0.85 14.09 -8.54
CA ALA A 47 -0.60 14.98 -9.67
C ALA A 47 -1.89 15.63 -10.20
N THR A 48 -2.98 14.87 -10.39
CA THR A 48 -4.26 15.44 -10.88
C THR A 48 -4.92 16.39 -9.88
N LEU A 49 -4.81 16.10 -8.57
CA LEU A 49 -5.33 16.94 -7.50
C LEU A 49 -4.55 18.24 -7.44
N HIS A 50 -3.23 18.15 -7.45
CA HIS A 50 -2.34 19.31 -7.47
C HIS A 50 -2.62 20.20 -8.69
N ALA A 51 -2.68 19.63 -9.89
CA ALA A 51 -2.99 20.37 -11.11
C ALA A 51 -4.36 21.07 -11.02
N GLY A 52 -5.39 20.40 -10.49
CA GLY A 52 -6.71 20.99 -10.29
C GLY A 52 -6.72 22.13 -9.28
N ILE A 53 -5.94 22.02 -8.19
CA ILE A 53 -5.81 23.08 -7.18
C ILE A 53 -5.05 24.28 -7.74
N VAL A 54 -3.92 24.05 -8.42
CA VAL A 54 -3.11 25.10 -9.04
C VAL A 54 -3.93 25.88 -10.07
N SER A 55 -4.66 25.18 -10.95
CA SER A 55 -5.51 25.84 -11.95
C SER A 55 -6.61 26.71 -11.30
N GLU A 56 -7.17 26.30 -10.16
CA GLU A 56 -8.15 27.13 -9.43
C GLU A 56 -7.49 28.33 -8.74
N LEU A 57 -6.25 28.21 -8.26
CA LEU A 57 -5.49 29.32 -7.70
C LEU A 57 -5.15 30.35 -8.78
N GLU A 58 -4.58 29.92 -9.89
CA GLU A 58 -4.26 30.78 -11.05
C GLU A 58 -5.52 31.51 -11.53
N ARG A 59 -6.65 30.81 -11.64
CA ARG A 59 -7.93 31.43 -12.02
C ARG A 59 -8.37 32.53 -11.06
N ARG A 60 -8.13 32.37 -9.75
CA ARG A 60 -8.49 33.39 -8.75
C ARG A 60 -7.58 34.59 -8.84
N ASP A 61 -6.29 34.35 -9.01
CA ASP A 61 -5.29 35.40 -9.19
C ASP A 61 -5.60 36.22 -10.46
N ASP A 62 -5.93 35.57 -11.57
CA ASP A 62 -6.34 36.24 -12.82
C ASP A 62 -7.58 37.13 -12.62
N ILE A 63 -8.56 36.66 -11.83
CA ILE A 63 -9.76 37.44 -11.51
C ILE A 63 -9.40 38.66 -10.66
N GLU A 64 -8.49 38.52 -9.70
CA GLU A 64 -8.03 39.64 -8.87
C GLU A 64 -7.26 40.67 -9.69
N GLN A 65 -6.38 40.24 -10.60
CA GLN A 65 -5.67 41.12 -11.52
C GLN A 65 -6.64 41.87 -12.43
N LEU A 66 -7.61 41.17 -13.04
CA LEU A 66 -8.62 41.79 -13.91
C LEU A 66 -9.46 42.84 -13.17
N LYS A 67 -9.83 42.56 -11.91
CA LYS A 67 -10.54 43.52 -11.04
C LYS A 67 -9.68 44.77 -10.81
N ALA A 68 -8.41 44.61 -10.48
CA ALA A 68 -7.49 45.71 -10.24
C ALA A 68 -7.31 46.59 -11.49
N GLU A 69 -7.15 45.98 -12.67
CA GLU A 69 -7.04 46.71 -13.95
C GLU A 69 -8.31 47.50 -14.29
N ARG A 70 -9.50 46.90 -14.11
CA ARG A 70 -10.78 47.59 -14.36
C ARG A 70 -10.98 48.75 -13.39
N LEU A 71 -10.62 48.58 -12.13
CA LEU A 71 -10.67 49.64 -11.13
C LEU A 71 -9.73 50.81 -11.50
N ALA A 72 -8.52 50.51 -12.00
CA ALA A 72 -7.57 51.52 -12.46
C ALA A 72 -8.08 52.29 -13.70
N ARG A 73 -8.89 51.65 -14.55
CA ARG A 73 -9.59 52.28 -15.68
C ARG A 73 -10.84 53.07 -15.28
N GLY A 74 -11.24 53.04 -14.01
CA GLY A 74 -12.48 53.66 -13.53
C GLY A 74 -13.76 52.91 -13.93
N GLU A 75 -13.63 51.66 -14.39
CA GLU A 75 -14.74 50.80 -14.78
C GLU A 75 -15.23 49.97 -13.58
N TYR A 76 -16.42 49.37 -13.71
CA TYR A 76 -16.91 48.41 -12.72
C TYR A 76 -15.95 47.23 -12.61
N ALA A 77 -15.35 47.06 -11.43
CA ALA A 77 -14.35 46.02 -11.16
C ALA A 77 -14.89 44.60 -11.39
N PHE A 78 -16.17 44.36 -11.13
CA PHE A 78 -16.78 43.03 -11.23
C PHE A 78 -18.26 43.15 -11.62
N THR A 79 -18.64 42.51 -12.73
CA THR A 79 -20.03 42.56 -13.22
C THR A 79 -20.87 41.42 -12.65
N ALA A 80 -22.20 41.55 -12.67
CA ALA A 80 -23.11 40.46 -12.26
C ALA A 80 -22.95 39.18 -13.11
N ALA A 81 -22.57 39.33 -14.39
CA ALA A 81 -22.24 38.21 -15.26
C ALA A 81 -20.92 37.52 -14.85
N ASP A 82 -19.94 38.28 -14.38
CA ASP A 82 -18.68 37.73 -13.86
C ASP A 82 -18.90 37.00 -12.52
N GLU A 83 -19.80 37.52 -11.66
CA GLU A 83 -20.16 36.90 -10.40
C GLU A 83 -20.90 35.56 -10.59
N THR A 84 -21.83 35.49 -11.54
CA THR A 84 -22.53 34.22 -11.84
C THR A 84 -21.57 33.17 -12.41
N ARG A 85 -20.65 33.57 -13.29
CA ARG A 85 -19.59 32.69 -13.82
C ARG A 85 -18.65 32.19 -12.73
N ASP A 86 -18.21 33.07 -11.82
CA ASP A 86 -17.33 32.68 -10.72
C ASP A 86 -18.03 31.73 -9.74
N LYS A 87 -19.32 31.98 -9.42
CA LYS A 87 -20.12 31.05 -8.60
C LYS A 87 -20.22 29.66 -9.23
N GLU A 88 -20.46 29.58 -10.54
CA GLU A 88 -20.53 28.28 -11.23
C GLU A 88 -19.17 27.57 -11.25
N LYS A 89 -18.07 28.29 -11.52
CA LYS A 89 -16.72 27.72 -11.48
C LYS A 89 -16.33 27.21 -10.09
N ARG A 90 -16.65 27.97 -9.04
CA ARG A 90 -16.45 27.53 -7.65
C ARG A 90 -17.26 26.27 -7.33
N LYS A 91 -18.50 26.18 -7.80
CA LYS A 91 -19.34 24.99 -7.63
C LYS A 91 -18.71 23.76 -8.30
N ILE A 92 -18.20 23.92 -9.53
CA ILE A 92 -17.47 22.85 -10.24
C ILE A 92 -16.22 22.43 -9.46
N PHE A 93 -15.45 23.38 -8.92
CA PHE A 93 -14.28 23.06 -8.10
C PHE A 93 -14.63 22.32 -6.81
N LEU A 94 -15.72 22.71 -6.14
CA LEU A 94 -16.21 22.00 -4.95
C LEU A 94 -16.66 20.57 -5.27
N GLN A 95 -17.32 20.37 -6.42
CA GLN A 95 -17.67 19.03 -6.91
C GLN A 95 -16.41 18.20 -7.22
N PHE A 96 -15.41 18.81 -7.84
CA PHE A 96 -14.10 18.18 -8.08
C PHE A 96 -13.45 17.72 -6.76
N LEU A 97 -13.39 18.58 -5.73
CA LEU A 97 -12.83 18.21 -4.43
C LEU A 97 -13.62 17.08 -3.75
N ALA A 98 -14.96 17.13 -3.83
CA ALA A 98 -15.80 16.07 -3.29
C ALA A 98 -15.56 14.73 -3.98
N SER A 99 -15.45 14.72 -5.32
CA SER A 99 -15.07 13.55 -6.10
C SER A 99 -13.71 13.00 -5.69
N ARG A 100 -12.69 13.87 -5.61
CA ARG A 100 -11.33 13.46 -5.23
C ARG A 100 -11.26 12.89 -3.83
N ARG A 101 -12.04 13.43 -2.89
CA ARG A 101 -12.17 12.86 -1.54
C ARG A 101 -12.80 11.47 -1.58
N ALA A 102 -13.82 11.26 -2.41
CA ALA A 102 -14.45 9.94 -2.56
C ALA A 102 -13.45 8.93 -3.15
N ASP A 103 -12.73 9.30 -4.21
CA ASP A 103 -11.68 8.48 -4.83
C ASP A 103 -10.61 8.06 -3.81
N LEU A 104 -10.12 9.01 -3.01
CA LEU A 104 -9.11 8.74 -1.97
C LEU A 104 -9.60 7.76 -0.91
N ASN A 105 -10.87 7.84 -0.51
CA ASN A 105 -11.46 6.90 0.45
C ASN A 105 -11.54 5.49 -0.14
N VAL A 106 -11.88 5.36 -1.42
CA VAL A 106 -11.92 4.07 -2.12
C VAL A 106 -10.51 3.47 -2.19
N TRP A 107 -9.51 4.25 -2.57
CA TRP A 107 -8.13 3.76 -2.60
C TRP A 107 -7.58 3.40 -1.24
N THR A 108 -7.85 4.18 -0.21
CA THR A 108 -7.39 3.86 1.14
C THR A 108 -7.85 2.46 1.54
N ARG A 109 -9.08 2.08 1.16
CA ARG A 109 -9.62 0.74 1.37
C ARG A 109 -8.96 -0.29 0.47
N SER A 110 -8.80 -0.01 -0.83
CA SER A 110 -8.17 -0.93 -1.80
C SER A 110 -6.70 -1.23 -1.43
N TYR A 111 -5.90 -0.19 -1.24
CA TYR A 111 -4.50 -0.29 -0.82
C TYR A 111 -4.35 -1.07 0.49
N ARG A 112 -5.18 -0.76 1.51
CA ARG A 112 -5.19 -1.52 2.76
C ARG A 112 -5.50 -3.00 2.51
N GLY A 113 -6.49 -3.32 1.67
CA GLY A 113 -6.84 -4.69 1.32
C GLY A 113 -5.69 -5.44 0.65
N HIS A 114 -5.04 -4.84 -0.34
CA HIS A 114 -3.89 -5.42 -1.03
C HIS A 114 -2.70 -5.64 -0.10
N VAL A 115 -2.36 -4.66 0.74
CA VAL A 115 -1.26 -4.77 1.71
C VAL A 115 -1.55 -5.85 2.76
N THR A 116 -2.77 -5.89 3.29
CA THR A 116 -3.18 -6.92 4.28
C THR A 116 -3.08 -8.32 3.67
N THR A 117 -3.55 -8.49 2.43
CA THR A 117 -3.48 -9.76 1.71
C THR A 117 -2.02 -10.19 1.48
N LEU A 118 -1.15 -9.26 1.07
CA LEU A 118 0.28 -9.54 0.88
C LEU A 118 0.93 -9.98 2.20
N ILE A 119 0.71 -9.26 3.30
CA ILE A 119 1.27 -9.58 4.62
C ILE A 119 0.80 -10.96 5.08
N LEU A 120 -0.49 -11.28 4.91
CA LEU A 120 -1.04 -12.59 5.26
C LEU A 120 -0.39 -13.71 4.45
N LYS A 121 -0.24 -13.52 3.14
CA LYS A 121 0.38 -14.50 2.25
C LYS A 121 1.86 -14.71 2.57
N LEU A 122 2.59 -13.65 2.91
CA LEU A 122 3.97 -13.76 3.40
C LEU A 122 4.06 -14.51 4.73
N ALA A 123 3.14 -14.26 5.66
CA ALA A 123 3.12 -14.91 6.98
C ALA A 123 2.79 -16.42 6.91
N LEU A 124 2.04 -16.84 5.90
CA LEU A 124 1.65 -18.24 5.66
C LEU A 124 2.61 -19.00 4.73
N HIS A 125 3.59 -18.33 4.13
CA HIS A 125 4.53 -18.95 3.22
C HIS A 125 5.44 -19.96 3.93
N GLU A 126 5.86 -21.04 3.26
CA GLU A 126 6.68 -22.11 3.86
C GLU A 126 8.08 -21.60 4.29
N GLU A 127 8.66 -20.71 3.49
CA GLU A 127 9.96 -20.07 3.75
C GLU A 127 9.95 -19.12 4.96
N VAL A 128 10.80 -19.43 5.96
CA VAL A 128 10.94 -18.65 7.21
C VAL A 128 11.40 -17.20 6.97
N SER A 129 12.24 -16.99 5.95
CA SER A 129 12.74 -15.65 5.60
C SER A 129 11.61 -14.72 5.15
N LEU A 130 10.64 -15.23 4.38
CA LEU A 130 9.47 -14.47 3.93
C LEU A 130 8.46 -14.24 5.07
N GLN A 131 8.29 -15.21 5.97
CA GLN A 131 7.52 -15.01 7.20
C GLN A 131 8.13 -13.91 8.08
N THR A 132 9.46 -13.86 8.17
CA THR A 132 10.18 -12.81 8.92
C THR A 132 10.00 -11.44 8.27
N LEU A 133 9.95 -11.39 6.93
CA LEU A 133 9.62 -10.16 6.20
C LEU A 133 8.20 -9.69 6.55
N ALA A 134 7.20 -10.58 6.60
CA ALA A 134 5.84 -10.23 7.03
C ALA A 134 5.82 -9.57 8.41
N PHE A 135 6.57 -10.13 9.37
CA PHE A 135 6.70 -9.56 10.72
C PHE A 135 7.34 -8.18 10.72
N ARG A 136 8.37 -7.96 9.89
CA ARG A 136 9.01 -6.65 9.76
C ARG A 136 8.10 -5.61 9.11
N LEU A 137 7.26 -6.02 8.17
CA LEU A 137 6.31 -5.14 7.48
C LEU A 137 5.14 -4.72 8.38
N ASP A 138 4.66 -5.62 9.26
CA ASP A 138 3.58 -5.33 10.22
C ASP A 138 4.07 -5.29 11.67
N TYR A 139 5.20 -4.61 11.90
CA TYR A 139 5.78 -4.52 13.25
C TYR A 139 4.83 -3.84 14.26
N SER A 140 3.98 -2.92 13.79
CA SER A 140 3.00 -2.21 14.62
C SER A 140 1.69 -2.98 14.85
N ASP A 141 1.54 -4.19 14.30
CA ASP A 141 0.28 -4.96 14.28
C ASP A 141 -0.92 -4.14 13.76
N PHE A 142 -0.68 -3.20 12.85
CA PHE A 142 -1.71 -2.29 12.36
C PHE A 142 -2.70 -3.03 11.45
N TYR A 143 -2.20 -4.02 10.70
CA TYR A 143 -3.02 -4.81 9.78
C TYR A 143 -3.64 -6.05 10.45
N LYS A 144 -3.03 -6.57 11.53
CA LYS A 144 -3.61 -7.64 12.38
C LYS A 144 -4.88 -7.25 13.13
N ARG A 145 -5.03 -5.98 13.53
CA ARG A 145 -6.20 -5.51 14.31
C ARG A 145 -7.50 -5.44 13.50
N GLY A 146 -7.42 -5.45 12.17
CA GLY A 146 -8.57 -5.26 11.28
C GLY A 146 -9.22 -6.53 10.74
N ASP A 147 -8.59 -7.71 10.94
CA ASP A 147 -9.07 -8.97 10.37
C ASP A 147 -9.02 -10.09 11.41
N ALA A 148 -10.19 -10.63 11.79
CA ALA A 148 -10.33 -11.67 12.81
C ALA A 148 -9.57 -12.97 12.46
N LYS A 149 -9.19 -13.15 11.18
CA LYS A 149 -8.35 -14.28 10.73
C LYS A 149 -6.87 -14.12 11.09
N LEU A 150 -6.40 -12.91 11.39
CA LEU A 150 -5.07 -12.64 11.94
C LEU A 150 -5.03 -12.74 13.49
N HIS A 151 -6.16 -13.03 14.13
CA HIS A 151 -6.29 -13.08 15.58
C HIS A 151 -5.81 -14.40 16.21
N GLN A 152 -5.29 -15.33 15.42
CA GLN A 152 -4.43 -16.39 15.96
C GLN A 152 -3.03 -15.81 16.14
N PRO A 153 -2.54 -15.67 17.38
CA PRO A 153 -1.30 -14.97 17.65
C PRO A 153 -0.14 -15.73 17.02
N LEU A 154 0.33 -15.29 15.85
CA LEU A 154 1.67 -15.58 15.32
C LEU A 154 2.74 -14.85 16.16
N THR A 155 2.66 -15.04 17.47
CA THR A 155 3.74 -14.65 18.36
C THR A 155 4.85 -15.69 18.23
N TYR A 156 6.08 -15.22 18.16
CA TYR A 156 7.29 -16.04 18.20
C TYR A 156 7.28 -17.02 19.39
N GLN A 157 6.62 -16.63 20.49
CA GLN A 157 6.39 -17.48 21.66
C GLN A 157 5.50 -18.70 21.36
N HIS A 158 4.46 -18.59 20.54
CA HIS A 158 3.61 -19.73 20.17
C HIS A 158 4.25 -20.66 19.13
N LYS A 159 5.03 -20.13 18.17
CA LYS A 159 5.83 -20.98 17.27
C LYS A 159 6.89 -21.76 18.03
N ARG A 160 7.60 -21.13 18.97
CA ARG A 160 8.54 -21.84 19.87
C ARG A 160 7.86 -22.87 20.75
N LEU A 161 6.70 -22.57 21.33
CA LEU A 161 5.96 -23.54 22.16
C LEU A 161 5.40 -24.70 21.32
N SER A 162 5.01 -24.45 20.06
CA SER A 162 4.57 -25.48 19.12
C SER A 162 5.73 -26.34 18.63
N GLU A 163 6.88 -25.75 18.29
CA GLU A 163 8.11 -26.49 17.94
C GLU A 163 8.62 -27.32 19.13
N ILE A 164 8.65 -26.75 20.34
CA ILE A 164 8.99 -27.48 21.57
C ILE A 164 7.97 -28.60 21.84
N GLY A 165 6.68 -28.38 21.57
CA GLY A 165 5.63 -29.40 21.70
C GLY A 165 5.74 -30.52 20.67
N VAL A 166 6.08 -30.21 19.42
CA VAL A 166 6.32 -31.16 18.33
C VAL A 166 7.59 -31.96 18.58
N ASP A 167 8.65 -31.33 19.09
CA ASP A 167 9.89 -32.02 19.46
C ASP A 167 9.70 -32.94 20.68
N LEU A 168 8.90 -32.53 21.67
CA LEU A 168 8.55 -33.38 22.82
C LEU A 168 7.67 -34.58 22.40
N ALA A 169 6.75 -34.37 21.45
CA ALA A 169 5.91 -35.43 20.88
C ALA A 169 6.74 -36.42 20.03
N LYS A 170 7.69 -35.92 19.22
CA LYS A 170 8.66 -36.74 18.48
C LYS A 170 9.54 -37.56 19.43
N LYS A 171 10.02 -36.96 20.52
CA LYS A 171 10.82 -37.66 21.55
C LYS A 171 10.04 -38.78 22.23
N LYS A 172 8.76 -38.54 22.60
CA LYS A 172 7.87 -39.57 23.16
C LYS A 172 7.54 -40.71 22.17
N LEU A 173 7.43 -40.40 20.87
CA LEU A 173 7.22 -41.41 19.83
C LEU A 173 8.45 -42.29 19.63
N LEU A 174 9.65 -41.70 19.63
CA LEU A 174 10.94 -42.40 19.54
C LEU A 174 11.21 -43.28 20.76
N ASP A 175 10.84 -42.85 21.97
CA ASP A 175 10.97 -43.65 23.19
C ASP A 175 9.97 -44.82 23.25
N ARG A 176 8.82 -44.70 22.57
CA ARG A 176 7.84 -45.80 22.44
C ARG A 176 8.24 -46.85 21.41
N THR A 177 9.06 -46.51 20.43
CA THR A 177 9.54 -47.47 19.40
C THR A 177 10.77 -48.26 19.85
N LYS A 178 11.35 -47.95 21.03
CA LYS A 178 12.50 -48.65 21.61
C LYS A 178 12.16 -49.59 22.78
N LYS A 179 10.88 -49.87 23.01
CA LYS A 179 10.45 -50.98 23.89
C LYS A 179 9.85 -52.10 23.05
#